data_AF-A0A3N5W116-F1
#
_entry.id   AF-A0A3N5W116-F1
#
_cell.length_a   1.000
_cell.length_b   1.000
_cell.length_c   1.000
_cell.angle_alpha   90.00
_cell.angle_beta   90.00
_cell.angle_gamma   90.00
#
_symmetry.space_group_name_H-M   'P 1'
#
loop_
_entity.id
_entity.type
_entity.pdbx_description
1 polymer ?
#
loop_
_entity_poly.entity_id
_entity_poly.type
_entity_poly.pdbx_seq_one_letter_code
_entity_poly.pdbx_strand_id
1 'polypeptide(L)'
;KLFRFAHENESVEIHPAEITHNPRFIGKLQNFIAINSTIEIDLSGQMNSECLGETQIGSVGGLFDFVEGAFFSGGKSLTALTATAGSGKISRIVSRFERGTPVTLPRYMADTVVTEFGIAELKGKTLRQRADALIAIAHPDFRDRLWEEYRQGMKEKTPFR
;
A
#
# COMPACT_ATOMS: atom_id res chain seq x y z
N LYS A 1 8.50 24.19 -16.04
CA LYS A 1 8.57 24.88 -14.73
C LYS A 1 9.55 24.17 -13.79
N LEU A 2 9.36 22.88 -13.46
CA LEU A 2 10.28 22.08 -12.63
C LEU A 2 11.75 22.12 -13.09
N PHE A 3 12.05 21.77 -14.35
CA PHE A 3 13.42 21.76 -14.86
C PHE A 3 14.12 23.13 -14.77
N ARG A 4 13.35 24.23 -14.90
CA ARG A 4 13.88 25.59 -14.74
C ARG A 4 14.22 25.90 -13.29
N PHE A 5 13.42 25.40 -12.34
CA PHE A 5 13.70 25.55 -10.92
C PHE A 5 14.95 24.74 -10.50
N ALA A 6 15.17 23.58 -11.10
CA ALA A 6 16.32 22.72 -10.78
C ALA A 6 17.63 23.15 -11.46
N HIS A 7 17.56 23.84 -12.59
CA HIS A 7 18.74 24.26 -13.34
C HIS A 7 19.62 25.20 -12.50
N GLU A 8 20.86 24.76 -12.22
CA GLU A 8 21.87 25.48 -11.44
C GLU A 8 21.40 25.92 -10.04
N ASN A 9 20.51 25.15 -9.43
CA ASN A 9 19.99 25.43 -8.09
C ASN A 9 20.76 24.63 -7.04
N GLU A 10 21.56 25.31 -6.21
CA GLU A 10 22.35 24.70 -5.13
C GLU A 10 21.49 24.01 -4.05
N SER A 11 20.18 24.28 -3.99
CA SER A 11 19.26 23.57 -3.10
C SER A 11 18.79 22.23 -3.65
N VAL A 12 19.22 21.83 -4.86
CA VAL A 12 18.82 20.58 -5.51
C VAL A 12 20.06 19.75 -5.86
N GLU A 13 20.15 18.56 -5.28
CA GLU A 13 21.17 17.59 -5.62
C GLU A 13 20.56 16.33 -6.24
N ILE A 14 21.18 15.81 -7.29
CA ILE A 14 20.80 14.54 -7.93
C ILE A 14 21.84 13.50 -7.56
N HIS A 15 21.38 12.41 -6.97
CA HIS A 15 22.20 11.29 -6.55
C HIS A 15 21.69 9.98 -7.15
N PRO A 16 22.57 8.98 -7.36
CA PRO A 16 22.18 7.66 -7.84
C PRO A 16 21.20 6.96 -6.87
N ALA A 17 20.44 5.98 -7.38
CA ALA A 17 19.41 5.28 -6.62
C ALA A 17 19.99 4.51 -5.42
N GLU A 18 21.21 4.00 -5.56
CA GLU A 18 21.97 3.32 -4.50
C GLU A 18 22.21 4.20 -3.26
N ILE A 19 22.06 5.52 -3.41
CA ILE A 19 22.09 6.50 -2.31
C ILE A 19 20.67 6.90 -1.93
N THR A 20 19.89 7.43 -2.87
CA THR A 20 18.58 8.04 -2.58
C THR A 20 17.52 7.03 -2.14
N HIS A 21 17.62 5.79 -2.61
CA HIS A 21 16.72 4.69 -2.28
C HIS A 21 17.34 3.74 -1.25
N ASN A 22 18.47 4.07 -0.64
CA ASN A 22 19.06 3.21 0.36
C ASN A 22 18.30 3.33 1.69
N PRO A 23 17.64 2.26 2.18
CA PRO A 23 16.83 2.33 3.40
C PRO A 23 17.66 2.68 4.63
N ARG A 24 18.95 2.35 4.64
CA ARG A 24 19.88 2.70 5.73
C ARG A 24 20.26 4.18 5.74
N PHE A 25 20.19 4.86 4.61
CA PHE A 25 20.41 6.31 4.56
C PHE A 25 19.11 7.05 4.86
N ILE A 26 18.00 6.63 4.26
CA ILE A 26 16.67 7.16 4.58
C ILE A 26 16.37 7.02 6.07
N GLY A 27 16.71 5.88 6.68
CA GLY A 27 16.53 5.61 8.11
C GLY A 27 17.28 6.57 9.05
N LYS A 28 18.21 7.37 8.56
CA LYS A 28 18.89 8.43 9.35
C LYS A 28 18.10 9.74 9.38
N LEU A 29 17.11 9.91 8.49
CA LEU A 29 16.26 11.10 8.43
C LEU A 29 15.19 11.00 9.52
N GLN A 30 15.25 11.85 10.53
CA GLN A 30 14.29 11.81 11.64
C GLN A 30 12.85 12.04 11.15
N ASN A 31 11.93 11.19 11.62
CA ASN A 31 10.49 11.28 11.29
C ASN A 31 10.20 11.22 9.77
N PHE A 32 10.95 10.41 9.02
CA PHE A 32 10.74 10.29 7.58
C PHE A 32 9.32 9.78 7.25
N ILE A 33 8.65 10.46 6.32
CA ILE A 33 7.31 10.08 5.86
C ILE A 33 7.40 9.62 4.41
N ALA A 34 7.15 8.33 4.17
CA ALA A 34 7.00 7.79 2.83
C ALA A 34 5.54 7.87 2.41
N ILE A 35 5.26 8.42 1.22
CA ILE A 35 3.90 8.45 0.64
C ILE A 35 3.97 7.77 -0.72
N ASN A 36 3.23 6.67 -0.86
CA ASN A 36 3.17 5.87 -2.09
C ASN A 36 1.71 5.58 -2.47
N SER A 37 1.49 5.10 -3.69
CA SER A 37 0.21 4.52 -4.11
C SER A 37 0.39 3.05 -4.50
N THR A 38 -0.72 2.34 -4.58
CA THR A 38 -0.77 0.93 -4.98
C THR A 38 -2.02 0.68 -5.82
N ILE A 39 -2.03 -0.31 -6.70
CA ILE A 39 -3.20 -0.59 -7.55
C ILE A 39 -4.35 -1.08 -6.69
N GLU A 40 -4.07 -2.06 -5.83
CA GLU A 40 -5.06 -2.68 -4.94
C GLU A 40 -4.43 -3.19 -3.64
N ILE A 41 -5.26 -3.34 -2.62
CA ILE A 41 -4.90 -3.84 -1.30
C ILE A 41 -5.92 -4.89 -0.84
N ASP A 42 -5.46 -6.02 -0.32
CA ASP A 42 -6.35 -7.01 0.27
C ASP A 42 -6.65 -6.75 1.75
N LEU A 43 -7.65 -7.44 2.31
CA LEU A 43 -8.05 -7.26 3.72
C LEU A 43 -7.01 -7.73 4.75
N SER A 44 -5.94 -8.42 4.32
CA SER A 44 -4.79 -8.72 5.18
C SER A 44 -3.77 -7.57 5.22
N GLY A 45 -3.83 -6.67 4.25
CA GLY A 45 -2.98 -5.50 4.09
C GLY A 45 -1.79 -5.70 3.15
N GLN A 46 -1.72 -6.80 2.38
CA GLN A 46 -0.74 -6.91 1.30
C GLN A 46 -1.20 -6.08 0.10
N MET A 47 -0.25 -5.53 -0.65
CA MET A 47 -0.53 -4.58 -1.72
C MET A 47 0.13 -5.02 -3.02
N ASN A 48 -0.56 -4.76 -4.12
CA ASN A 48 -0.11 -5.00 -5.48
C ASN A 48 0.01 -3.65 -6.21
N SER A 49 1.20 -3.28 -6.63
CA SER A 49 1.48 -2.04 -7.38
C SER A 49 1.94 -2.30 -8.82
N GLU A 50 1.85 -3.55 -9.27
CA GLU A 50 2.51 -4.01 -10.50
C GLU A 50 1.53 -4.42 -11.58
N CYS A 51 0.50 -5.20 -11.22
CA CYS A 51 -0.39 -5.82 -12.19
C CYS A 51 -1.84 -5.37 -12.03
N LEU A 52 -2.56 -5.30 -13.14
CA LEU A 52 -4.02 -5.30 -13.17
C LEU A 52 -4.47 -6.59 -13.88
N GLY A 53 -5.01 -7.54 -13.12
CA GLY A 53 -5.16 -8.91 -13.59
C GLY A 53 -3.82 -9.50 -14.00
N GLU A 54 -3.72 -10.04 -15.21
CA GLU A 54 -2.48 -10.60 -15.76
C GLU A 54 -1.59 -9.55 -16.45
N THR A 55 -2.04 -8.29 -16.57
CA THR A 55 -1.30 -7.25 -17.28
C THR A 55 -0.40 -6.47 -16.35
N GLN A 56 0.91 -6.49 -16.61
CA GLN A 56 1.87 -5.60 -15.94
C GLN A 56 1.62 -4.16 -16.38
N ILE A 57 1.31 -3.28 -15.42
CA ILE A 57 1.10 -1.85 -15.66
C ILE A 57 2.08 -0.96 -14.87
N GLY A 58 2.76 -1.53 -13.88
CA GLY A 58 3.73 -0.84 -13.05
C GLY A 58 5.03 -1.61 -12.90
N SER A 59 5.79 -1.29 -11.87
CA SER A 59 6.94 -2.04 -11.40
C SER A 59 7.07 -1.83 -9.89
N VAL A 60 7.88 -2.65 -9.22
CA VAL A 60 8.18 -2.47 -7.79
C VAL A 60 8.72 -1.07 -7.52
N GLY A 61 9.61 -0.58 -8.39
CA GLY A 61 10.28 0.71 -8.25
C GLY A 61 10.97 0.85 -6.89
N GLY A 62 10.95 2.06 -6.34
CA GLY A 62 11.48 2.37 -5.01
C GLY A 62 10.49 2.20 -3.86
N LEU A 63 9.27 1.71 -4.12
CA LEU A 63 8.19 1.73 -3.14
C LEU A 63 8.62 1.06 -1.84
N PHE A 64 9.14 -0.17 -1.94
CA PHE A 64 9.55 -0.93 -0.77
C PHE A 64 10.71 -0.26 -0.03
N ASP A 65 11.67 0.32 -0.77
CA ASP A 65 12.84 0.99 -0.20
C ASP A 65 12.44 2.16 0.71
N PHE A 66 11.48 2.98 0.28
CA PHE A 66 10.97 4.09 1.09
C PHE A 66 10.12 3.61 2.28
N VAL A 67 9.36 2.51 2.13
CA VAL A 67 8.63 1.92 3.27
C VAL A 67 9.61 1.39 4.32
N GLU A 68 10.67 0.70 3.90
CA GLU A 68 11.70 0.20 4.81
C GLU A 68 12.49 1.35 5.45
N GLY A 69 12.85 2.37 4.68
CA GLY A 69 13.50 3.58 5.19
C GLY A 69 12.65 4.31 6.23
N ALA A 70 11.35 4.47 5.97
CA ALA A 70 10.41 5.04 6.93
C ALA A 70 10.35 4.20 8.22
N PHE A 71 10.33 2.86 8.10
CA PHE A 71 10.38 1.97 9.25
C PHE A 71 11.65 2.15 10.09
N PHE A 72 12.83 2.21 9.46
CA PHE A 72 14.10 2.40 10.17
C PHE A 72 14.25 3.79 10.81
N SER A 73 13.67 4.82 10.21
CA SER A 73 13.70 6.18 10.77
C SER A 73 12.83 6.39 12.02
N GLY A 74 11.99 5.40 12.36
CA GLY A 74 10.91 5.59 13.33
C GLY A 74 9.76 6.47 12.81
N GLY A 75 9.75 6.80 11.53
CA GLY A 75 8.70 7.55 10.85
C GLY A 75 7.51 6.69 10.43
N LYS A 76 6.80 7.12 9.38
CA LYS A 76 5.57 6.47 8.89
C LYS A 76 5.58 6.21 7.40
N SER A 77 4.94 5.12 7.00
CA SER A 77 4.62 4.85 5.60
C SER A 77 3.12 4.98 5.36
N LEU A 78 2.76 5.80 4.38
CA LEU A 78 1.39 6.08 3.97
C LEU A 78 1.19 5.53 2.56
N THR A 79 0.21 4.64 2.41
CA THR A 79 -0.28 4.20 1.10
C THR A 79 -1.60 4.89 0.81
N ALA A 80 -1.61 5.79 -0.18
CA ALA A 80 -2.79 6.50 -0.62
C ALA A 80 -3.34 5.90 -1.91
N LEU A 81 -4.64 5.63 -1.95
CA LEU A 81 -5.34 5.16 -3.15
C LEU A 81 -6.79 5.67 -3.15
N THR A 82 -7.37 5.87 -4.32
CA THR A 82 -8.83 6.00 -4.40
C THR A 82 -9.45 4.67 -3.99
N ALA A 83 -10.60 4.68 -3.31
CA ALA A 83 -11.26 3.44 -2.91
C ALA A 83 -11.79 2.63 -4.10
N THR A 84 -11.98 3.28 -5.26
CA THR A 84 -12.47 2.66 -6.49
C THR A 84 -11.65 3.00 -7.73
N ALA A 85 -11.85 2.21 -8.78
CA ALA A 85 -11.39 2.40 -10.15
C ALA A 85 -12.56 2.18 -11.14
N GLY A 86 -12.32 2.40 -12.44
CA GLY A 86 -13.31 2.13 -13.49
C GLY A 86 -14.60 2.95 -13.34
N SER A 87 -14.47 4.22 -12.96
CA SER A 87 -15.58 5.12 -12.67
C SER A 87 -16.50 4.62 -11.55
N GLY A 88 -15.91 4.17 -10.43
CA GLY A 88 -16.64 3.71 -9.25
C GLY A 88 -17.08 2.24 -9.28
N LYS A 89 -16.86 1.54 -10.38
CA LYS A 89 -17.39 0.17 -10.60
C LYS A 89 -16.52 -0.93 -10.01
N ILE A 90 -15.25 -0.64 -9.72
CA ILE A 90 -14.28 -1.63 -9.25
C ILE A 90 -13.72 -1.14 -7.92
N SER A 91 -13.79 -1.97 -6.87
CA SER A 91 -13.14 -1.66 -5.59
C SER A 91 -11.63 -1.88 -5.70
N ARG A 92 -10.83 -0.97 -5.13
CA ARG A 92 -9.38 -1.14 -4.98
C ARG A 92 -8.98 -1.72 -3.62
N ILE A 93 -9.94 -1.84 -2.70
CA ILE A 93 -9.84 -2.69 -1.51
C ILE A 93 -10.55 -4.00 -1.83
N VAL A 94 -9.83 -5.11 -1.84
CA VAL A 94 -10.35 -6.43 -2.23
C VAL A 94 -10.32 -7.40 -1.06
N SER A 95 -11.18 -8.42 -1.05
CA SER A 95 -11.16 -9.42 0.04
C SER A 95 -9.85 -10.19 0.11
N ARG A 96 -9.39 -10.67 -1.06
CA ARG A 96 -8.14 -11.39 -1.29
C ARG A 96 -7.69 -11.12 -2.71
N PHE A 97 -6.39 -11.24 -2.96
CA PHE A 97 -5.87 -11.22 -4.32
C PHE A 97 -6.31 -12.42 -5.14
N GLU A 98 -6.48 -12.20 -6.44
CA GLU A 98 -6.63 -13.27 -7.40
C GLU A 98 -5.36 -14.13 -7.46
N ARG A 99 -5.49 -15.37 -7.92
CA ARG A 99 -4.35 -16.27 -8.04
C ARG A 99 -3.38 -15.70 -9.08
N GLY A 100 -2.12 -15.58 -8.69
CA GLY A 100 -1.05 -15.08 -9.57
C GLY A 100 -0.79 -13.58 -9.44
N THR A 101 -1.61 -12.83 -8.70
CA THR A 101 -1.33 -11.43 -8.39
C THR A 101 -0.02 -11.31 -7.60
N PRO A 102 0.95 -10.49 -8.05
CA PRO A 102 2.18 -10.26 -7.32
C PRO A 102 1.93 -9.46 -6.04
N VAL A 103 2.76 -9.70 -5.03
CA VAL A 103 2.76 -8.93 -3.79
C VAL A 103 3.95 -7.98 -3.82
N THR A 104 3.69 -6.71 -4.10
CA THR A 104 4.73 -5.67 -4.12
C THR A 104 5.08 -5.21 -2.71
N LEU A 105 4.08 -4.94 -1.87
CA LEU A 105 4.29 -4.65 -0.45
C LEU A 105 3.71 -5.78 0.40
N PRO A 106 4.55 -6.56 1.10
CA PRO A 106 4.07 -7.62 1.96
C PRO A 106 3.35 -7.04 3.17
N ARG A 107 2.28 -7.72 3.61
CA ARG A 107 1.39 -7.25 4.68
C ARG A 107 2.10 -6.88 5.99
N TYR A 108 3.25 -7.46 6.30
CA TYR A 108 3.97 -7.16 7.55
C TYR A 108 4.63 -5.78 7.53
N MET A 109 4.88 -5.21 6.35
CA MET A 109 5.39 -3.84 6.16
C MET A 109 4.29 -2.80 5.97
N ALA A 110 3.03 -3.22 5.86
CA ALA A 110 1.91 -2.29 5.72
C ALA A 110 1.69 -1.51 7.01
N ASP A 111 1.74 -0.18 6.91
CA ASP A 111 1.65 0.76 8.03
C ASP A 111 0.30 1.49 8.04
N THR A 112 0.10 2.51 7.21
CA THR A 112 -1.14 3.29 7.17
C THR A 112 -1.68 3.41 5.75
N VAL A 113 -2.99 3.21 5.58
CA VAL A 113 -3.69 3.27 4.29
C VAL A 113 -4.69 4.42 4.30
N VAL A 114 -4.75 5.17 3.20
CA VAL A 114 -5.60 6.35 3.08
C VAL A 114 -6.42 6.27 1.80
N THR A 115 -7.73 6.48 1.93
CA THR A 115 -8.65 6.70 0.82
C THR A 115 -9.42 8.01 1.01
N GLU A 116 -10.25 8.37 0.04
CA GLU A 116 -11.21 9.47 0.17
C GLU A 116 -12.25 9.26 1.30
N PHE A 117 -12.34 8.05 1.88
CA PHE A 117 -13.26 7.72 2.98
C PHE A 117 -12.60 7.67 4.36
N GLY A 118 -11.27 7.81 4.46
CA GLY A 118 -10.58 7.91 5.75
C GLY A 118 -9.22 7.23 5.80
N ILE A 119 -8.79 6.93 7.03
CA ILE A 119 -7.46 6.42 7.35
C ILE A 119 -7.58 5.07 8.08
N ALA A 120 -6.86 4.06 7.61
CA ALA A 120 -6.73 2.76 8.24
C ALA A 120 -5.26 2.50 8.63
N GLU A 121 -4.96 2.58 9.93
CA GLU A 121 -3.69 2.12 10.47
C GLU A 121 -3.69 0.58 10.53
N LEU A 122 -2.63 -0.11 10.13
CA LEU A 122 -2.54 -1.58 10.03
C LEU A 122 -1.39 -2.16 10.86
N LYS A 123 -0.39 -1.35 11.21
CA LYS A 123 0.75 -1.74 12.04
C LYS A 123 0.26 -2.25 13.40
N GLY A 124 0.71 -3.43 13.81
CA GLY A 124 0.32 -4.06 15.08
C GLY A 124 -1.10 -4.64 15.13
N LYS A 125 -1.92 -4.51 14.08
CA LYS A 125 -3.28 -5.05 14.05
C LYS A 125 -3.32 -6.51 13.60
N THR A 126 -4.21 -7.29 14.22
CA THR A 126 -4.55 -8.65 13.78
C THR A 126 -5.22 -8.64 12.41
N LEU A 127 -5.28 -9.78 11.72
CA LEU A 127 -5.96 -9.89 10.42
C LEU A 127 -7.43 -9.44 10.47
N ARG A 128 -8.12 -9.66 11.60
CA ARG A 128 -9.49 -9.20 11.77
C ARG A 128 -9.57 -7.69 11.89
N GLN A 129 -8.77 -7.10 12.77
CA GLN A 129 -8.72 -5.64 12.96
C GLN A 129 -8.28 -4.91 11.69
N ARG A 130 -7.42 -5.52 10.87
CA ARG A 130 -7.05 -4.99 9.54
C ARG A 130 -8.24 -5.00 8.58
N ALA A 131 -8.98 -6.11 8.50
CA ALA A 131 -10.18 -6.18 7.70
C ALA A 131 -11.22 -5.15 8.15
N ASP A 132 -11.47 -5.03 9.46
CA ASP A 132 -12.38 -4.01 10.02
C ASP A 132 -11.96 -2.60 9.58
N ALA A 133 -10.67 -2.26 9.72
CA ALA A 133 -10.14 -0.94 9.36
C ALA A 133 -10.18 -0.65 7.85
N LEU A 134 -9.79 -1.61 7.02
CA LEU A 134 -9.77 -1.46 5.56
C LEU A 134 -11.18 -1.36 4.97
N ILE A 135 -12.14 -2.16 5.46
CA ILE A 135 -13.53 -2.07 5.01
C ILE A 135 -14.14 -0.71 5.43
N ALA A 136 -13.78 -0.18 6.60
CA ALA A 136 -14.27 1.12 7.05
C ALA A 136 -13.86 2.28 6.12
N ILE A 137 -12.74 2.15 5.41
CA ILE A 137 -12.25 3.15 4.43
C ILE A 137 -12.49 2.71 2.97
N ALA A 138 -13.19 1.60 2.73
CA ALA A 138 -13.65 1.22 1.40
C ALA A 138 -14.84 2.07 0.96
N HIS A 139 -15.10 2.10 -0.35
CA HIS A 139 -16.28 2.76 -0.89
C HIS A 139 -17.55 2.07 -0.37
N PRO A 140 -18.58 2.83 0.08
CA PRO A 140 -19.78 2.29 0.74
C PRO A 140 -20.42 1.11 0.01
N ASP A 141 -20.58 1.22 -1.31
CA ASP A 141 -21.20 0.19 -2.17
C ASP A 141 -20.53 -1.19 -2.11
N PHE A 142 -19.27 -1.28 -1.67
CA PHE A 142 -18.52 -2.54 -1.63
C PHE A 142 -18.36 -3.12 -0.21
N ARG A 143 -18.73 -2.38 0.84
CA ARG A 143 -18.43 -2.76 2.23
C ARG A 143 -19.12 -4.06 2.64
N ASP A 144 -20.39 -4.22 2.28
CA ASP A 144 -21.17 -5.41 2.62
C ASP A 144 -20.61 -6.65 1.92
N ARG A 145 -20.32 -6.53 0.62
CA ARG A 145 -19.69 -7.59 -0.18
C ARG A 145 -18.32 -8.00 0.39
N LEU A 146 -17.47 -7.03 0.75
CA LEU A 146 -16.17 -7.33 1.36
C LEU A 146 -16.31 -8.10 2.67
N TRP A 147 -17.32 -7.77 3.49
CA TRP A 147 -17.63 -8.51 4.70
C TRP A 147 -18.10 -9.93 4.45
N GLU A 148 -18.94 -10.14 3.43
CA GLU A 148 -19.42 -11.46 3.03
C GLU A 148 -18.25 -12.34 2.56
N GLU A 149 -17.44 -11.84 1.64
CA GLU A 149 -16.27 -12.53 1.10
C GLU A 149 -15.24 -12.86 2.21
N TYR A 150 -14.99 -11.92 3.13
CA TYR A 150 -14.11 -12.15 4.28
C TYR A 150 -14.59 -13.31 5.16
N ARG A 151 -15.89 -13.34 5.48
CA ARG A 151 -16.50 -14.39 6.32
C ARG A 151 -16.51 -15.74 5.63
N GLN A 152 -16.79 -15.78 4.32
CA GLN A 152 -16.75 -17.01 3.54
C GLN A 152 -15.34 -17.60 3.52
N GLY A 153 -14.32 -16.78 3.25
CA GLY A 153 -12.92 -17.22 3.25
C GLY A 153 -12.39 -17.65 4.63
N MET A 154 -13.07 -17.30 5.74
CA MET A 154 -12.78 -17.86 7.06
C MET A 154 -13.39 -19.25 7.27
N LYS A 155 -14.57 -19.53 6.69
CA LYS A 155 -15.26 -20.82 6.80
C LYS A 155 -14.58 -21.92 5.98
N GLU A 156 -14.00 -21.57 4.85
CA GLU A 156 -13.28 -22.50 3.97
C GLU A 156 -11.95 -22.99 4.57
N LYS A 157 -11.46 -22.37 5.65
CA LYS A 157 -10.37 -22.89 6.48
C LYS A 157 -10.87 -24.06 7.34
N THR A 158 -11.15 -25.18 6.67
CA THR A 158 -11.40 -26.49 7.28
C THR A 158 -10.10 -26.97 7.92
N PRO A 159 -10.11 -27.57 9.13
CA PRO A 159 -8.90 -27.74 9.94
C PRO A 159 -7.91 -28.66 9.23
N PHE A 160 -6.62 -28.37 9.43
CA PHE A 160 -5.53 -29.31 9.15
C PHE A 160 -5.97 -30.70 9.65
N ARG A 161 -6.26 -31.61 8.71
CA ARG A 161 -6.33 -33.05 8.95
C ARG A 161 -4.99 -33.64 8.57
#